data_AF-A0A841CPN1-F1
#
_entry.id   AF-A0A841CPN1-F1
#
_cell.length_a   1.000
_cell.length_b   1.000
_cell.length_c   1.000
_cell.angle_alpha   90.00
_cell.angle_beta   90.00
_cell.angle_gamma   90.00
#
_symmetry.space_group_name_H-M   'P 1'
#
loop_
_entity.id
_entity.type
_entity.pdbx_description
1 polymer ?
#
loop_
_entity_poly.entity_id
_entity_poly.type
_entity_poly.pdbx_seq_one_letter_code
_entity_poly.pdbx_strand_id
1 'polypeptide(L)'
;MILPGGSGIPQWYQPVPPEFAGRVRSRCTTVGVPVVLADVVFGVLVVVLRDVPSTSYHLFHTGAVGAGVLSAFFSSLVGFTLAGSRSYARGDRLNMTGLGIARRTSLAMWVFSVVCTAIGWSITFMTLLRPARAPTLGGGVVAYAALLAAPPLVGLVAVAVTRSLAPRSSR
;
A
#
# COMPACT_ATOMS: atom_id res chain seq x y z
N MET A 1 -7.37 -53.35 -9.11
CA MET A 1 -7.69 -52.30 -8.12
C MET A 1 -7.18 -50.98 -8.67
N ILE A 2 -8.07 -50.19 -9.28
CA ILE A 2 -7.75 -48.90 -9.89
C ILE A 2 -7.72 -47.89 -8.74
N LEU A 3 -6.54 -47.37 -8.40
CA LEU A 3 -6.42 -46.24 -7.48
C LEU A 3 -7.02 -45.02 -8.16
N PRO A 4 -8.04 -44.35 -7.59
CA PRO A 4 -8.48 -43.07 -8.12
C PRO A 4 -7.33 -42.08 -7.91
N GLY A 5 -6.63 -41.79 -9.01
CA GLY A 5 -5.60 -40.76 -9.10
C GLY A 5 -6.24 -39.37 -8.98
N GLY A 6 -6.80 -39.08 -7.80
CA GLY A 6 -7.16 -37.74 -7.40
C GLY A 6 -5.87 -36.95 -7.26
N SER A 7 -5.42 -36.33 -8.35
CA SER A 7 -4.34 -35.36 -8.30
C SER A 7 -4.76 -34.30 -7.28
N GLY A 8 -4.12 -34.30 -6.10
CA GLY A 8 -4.42 -33.46 -4.93
C GLY A 8 -4.13 -31.98 -5.16
N ILE A 9 -4.66 -31.43 -6.23
CA ILE A 9 -4.49 -30.07 -6.67
C ILE A 9 -5.83 -29.39 -6.42
N PRO A 10 -5.90 -28.42 -5.50
CA PRO A 10 -7.13 -27.67 -5.27
C PRO A 10 -7.62 -27.06 -6.59
N GLN A 11 -8.92 -27.17 -6.89
CA GLN A 11 -9.58 -26.72 -8.13
C GLN A 11 -9.37 -25.22 -8.47
N TRP A 12 -8.76 -24.46 -7.57
CA TRP A 12 -8.49 -23.02 -7.67
C TRP A 12 -7.23 -22.68 -8.48
N TYR A 13 -6.38 -23.66 -8.80
CA TYR A 13 -5.17 -23.48 -9.60
C TYR A 13 -5.45 -23.69 -11.09
N GLN A 14 -5.39 -22.61 -11.86
CA GLN A 14 -5.50 -22.68 -13.32
C GLN A 14 -4.11 -22.83 -13.96
N PRO A 15 -3.99 -23.67 -15.01
CA PRO A 15 -2.75 -23.77 -15.77
C PRO A 15 -2.50 -22.45 -16.52
N VAL A 16 -1.27 -21.96 -16.45
CA VAL A 16 -0.81 -20.77 -17.19
C VAL A 16 0.58 -21.03 -17.76
N PRO A 17 0.95 -20.36 -18.87
CA PRO A 17 2.28 -20.52 -19.44
C PRO A 17 3.39 -20.21 -18.42
N PRO A 18 4.48 -21.01 -18.37
CA PRO A 18 5.60 -20.80 -17.43
C PRO A 18 6.20 -19.40 -17.51
N GLU A 19 6.28 -18.85 -18.73
CA GLU A 19 6.78 -17.49 -18.97
C GLU A 19 5.89 -16.40 -18.36
N PHE A 20 4.58 -16.66 -18.26
CA PHE A 20 3.65 -15.74 -17.61
C PHE A 20 3.83 -15.80 -16.08
N ALA A 21 3.91 -17.00 -15.52
CA ALA A 21 4.16 -17.20 -14.08
C ALA A 21 5.48 -16.56 -13.63
N GLY A 22 6.56 -16.73 -14.41
CA GLY A 22 7.86 -16.11 -14.16
C GLY A 22 7.82 -14.58 -14.20
N ARG A 23 7.14 -13.99 -15.20
CA ARG A 23 6.96 -12.53 -15.29
C ARG A 23 6.14 -11.96 -14.13
N VAL A 24 5.06 -12.62 -13.73
CA VAL A 24 4.25 -12.23 -12.57
C VAL A 24 5.12 -12.25 -11.31
N ARG A 25 5.87 -13.34 -11.09
CA ARG A 25 6.74 -13.50 -9.92
C ARG A 25 7.79 -12.40 -9.84
N SER A 26 8.49 -12.13 -10.94
CA SER A 26 9.51 -11.08 -11.04
C SER A 26 8.93 -9.70 -10.77
N ARG A 27 7.83 -9.34 -11.45
CA ARG A 27 7.17 -8.03 -11.26
C ARG A 27 6.65 -7.82 -9.84
N CYS A 28 6.08 -8.86 -9.23
CA CYS A 28 5.59 -8.78 -7.84
C CYS A 28 6.71 -8.49 -6.84
N THR A 29 7.89 -9.11 -7.00
CA THR A 29 9.04 -8.82 -6.13
C THR A 29 9.69 -7.47 -6.45
N THR A 30 9.89 -7.16 -7.73
CA THR A 30 10.55 -5.92 -8.16
C THR A 30 9.75 -4.68 -7.83
N VAL A 31 8.42 -4.77 -7.73
CA VAL A 31 7.56 -3.64 -7.34
C VAL A 31 7.20 -3.69 -5.86
N GLY A 32 6.92 -4.88 -5.31
CA GLY A 32 6.49 -5.01 -3.92
C GLY A 32 7.57 -4.60 -2.91
N VAL A 33 8.82 -5.02 -3.13
CA VAL A 33 9.94 -4.69 -2.22
C VAL A 33 10.22 -3.19 -2.15
N PRO A 34 10.41 -2.45 -3.26
CA PRO A 34 10.67 -1.02 -3.17
C PRO A 34 9.48 -0.23 -2.62
N VAL A 35 8.23 -0.67 -2.86
CA VAL A 35 7.04 -0.04 -2.25
C VAL A 35 7.11 -0.14 -0.73
N VAL A 36 7.38 -1.33 -0.19
CA VAL A 36 7.54 -1.53 1.27
C VAL A 36 8.67 -0.65 1.81
N LEU A 37 9.84 -0.64 1.14
CA LEU A 37 10.97 0.17 1.58
C LEU A 37 10.65 1.67 1.56
N ALA A 38 9.98 2.15 0.51
CA ALA A 38 9.56 3.54 0.41
C ALA A 38 8.59 3.92 1.53
N ASP A 39 7.58 3.08 1.79
CA ASP A 39 6.60 3.32 2.86
C ASP A 39 7.24 3.34 4.25
N VAL A 40 8.21 2.45 4.51
CA VAL A 40 8.99 2.49 5.76
C VAL A 40 9.79 3.78 5.88
N VAL A 41 10.46 4.21 4.80
CA VAL A 41 11.20 5.47 4.77
C VAL A 41 10.27 6.66 5.00
N PHE A 42 9.09 6.68 4.37
CA PHE A 42 8.09 7.74 4.61
C PHE A 42 7.57 7.75 6.04
N GLY A 43 7.27 6.58 6.62
CA GLY A 43 6.86 6.47 8.02
C GLY A 43 7.93 7.00 8.98
N VAL A 44 9.20 6.64 8.75
CA VAL A 44 10.33 7.17 9.54
C VAL A 44 10.49 8.67 9.35
N LEU A 45 10.40 9.17 8.12
CA LEU A 45 10.48 10.61 7.83
C LEU A 45 9.37 11.40 8.53
N VAL A 46 8.13 10.88 8.55
CA VAL A 46 7.01 11.51 9.27
C VAL A 46 7.29 11.60 10.78
N VAL A 47 7.93 10.59 11.36
CA VAL A 47 8.31 10.58 12.78
C VAL A 47 9.48 11.52 13.07
N VAL A 48 10.52 11.53 12.22
CA VAL A 48 11.72 12.37 12.41
C VAL A 48 11.38 13.85 12.19
N LEU A 49 10.57 14.16 11.18
CA LEU A 49 10.16 15.53 10.86
C LEU A 49 9.03 16.04 11.76
N ARG A 50 8.66 15.31 12.82
CA ARG A 50 7.59 15.71 13.73
C ARG A 50 7.85 17.06 14.43
N ASP A 51 9.11 17.45 14.56
CA ASP A 51 9.48 18.67 15.30
C ASP A 51 9.66 19.87 14.34
N VAL A 52 9.52 19.67 13.02
CA VAL A 52 9.67 20.70 11.99
C VAL A 52 8.48 21.67 11.92
N PRO A 53 7.22 21.22 12.08
CA PRO A 53 6.13 22.16 12.29
C PRO A 53 6.27 22.78 13.68
N SER A 54 6.66 24.05 13.74
CA SER A 54 6.77 24.87 14.95
C SER A 54 5.38 25.18 15.56
N THR A 55 4.56 24.16 15.78
CA THR A 55 3.20 24.25 16.30
C THR A 55 3.17 23.68 17.72
N SER A 56 2.99 24.55 18.71
CA SER A 56 3.04 24.29 20.15
C SER A 56 1.93 23.36 20.69
N TYR A 57 1.23 22.60 19.84
CA TYR A 57 0.10 21.75 20.23
C TYR A 57 0.44 20.26 20.10
N HIS A 58 0.94 19.68 21.20
CA HIS A 58 1.34 18.27 21.26
C HIS A 58 0.23 17.29 20.85
N LEU A 59 -1.05 17.56 21.14
CA LEU A 59 -2.15 16.62 20.84
C LEU A 59 -2.51 16.52 19.35
N PHE A 60 -2.72 17.66 18.67
CA PHE A 60 -3.06 17.68 17.24
C PHE A 60 -1.89 17.23 16.38
N HIS A 61 -0.67 17.58 16.76
CA HIS A 61 0.54 17.14 16.09
C HIS A 61 0.71 15.61 16.21
N THR A 62 0.51 15.06 17.41
CA THR A 62 0.58 13.60 17.62
C THR A 62 -0.48 12.86 16.81
N GLY A 63 -1.69 13.42 16.69
CA GLY A 63 -2.74 12.87 15.84
C GLY A 63 -2.38 12.83 14.35
N ALA A 64 -1.80 13.91 13.82
CA ALA A 64 -1.37 13.97 12.41
C ALA A 64 -0.20 13.01 12.12
N VAL A 65 0.79 12.93 13.03
CA VAL A 65 1.90 11.96 12.92
C VAL A 65 1.38 10.53 12.99
N GLY A 66 0.49 10.24 13.95
CA GLY A 66 -0.14 8.93 14.09
C GLY A 66 -0.89 8.52 12.82
N ALA A 67 -1.67 9.43 12.24
CA ALA A 67 -2.37 9.19 10.98
C ALA A 67 -1.42 8.95 9.80
N GLY A 68 -0.30 9.70 9.73
CA GLY A 68 0.73 9.51 8.71
C GLY A 68 1.46 8.17 8.83
N VAL A 69 1.86 7.78 10.04
CA VAL A 69 2.47 6.46 10.32
C VAL A 69 1.49 5.34 10.00
N LEU A 70 0.22 5.49 10.38
CA LEU A 70 -0.81 4.48 10.09
C LEU A 70 -1.08 4.37 8.59
N SER A 71 -1.05 5.48 7.86
CA SER A 71 -1.12 5.50 6.39
C SER A 71 0.05 4.73 5.75
N ALA A 72 1.28 5.02 6.19
CA ALA A 72 2.48 4.31 5.74
C ALA A 72 2.43 2.81 6.08
N PHE A 73 1.94 2.46 7.26
CA PHE A 73 1.73 1.06 7.67
C PHE A 73 0.75 0.35 6.72
N PHE A 74 -0.43 0.92 6.48
CA PHE A 74 -1.41 0.32 5.57
C PHE A 74 -0.90 0.23 4.13
N SER A 75 -0.17 1.24 3.64
CA SER A 75 0.47 1.17 2.32
C SER A 75 1.55 0.07 2.27
N SER A 76 2.35 -0.10 3.32
CA SER A 76 3.34 -1.17 3.38
C SER A 76 2.70 -2.56 3.30
N LEU A 77 1.50 -2.74 3.89
CA LEU A 77 0.74 -3.99 3.77
C LEU A 77 0.31 -4.28 2.33
N VAL A 78 0.05 -3.25 1.52
CA VAL A 78 -0.18 -3.40 0.07
C VAL A 78 1.08 -3.96 -0.61
N GLY A 79 2.25 -3.40 -0.29
CA GLY A 79 3.54 -3.88 -0.79
C GLY A 79 3.85 -5.32 -0.37
N PHE A 80 3.61 -5.67 0.89
CA PHE A 80 3.75 -7.05 1.39
C PHE A 80 2.78 -8.02 0.72
N THR A 81 1.54 -7.60 0.48
CA THR A 81 0.56 -8.41 -0.24
C THR A 81 1.02 -8.67 -1.67
N LEU A 82 1.58 -7.66 -2.34
CA LEU A 82 2.14 -7.81 -3.69
C LEU A 82 3.39 -8.70 -3.69
N ALA A 83 4.35 -8.49 -2.79
CA ALA A 83 5.54 -9.32 -2.68
C ALA A 83 5.21 -10.78 -2.32
N GLY A 84 4.24 -10.98 -1.42
CA GLY A 84 3.72 -12.27 -0.99
C GLY A 84 2.94 -13.00 -2.08
N SER A 85 2.33 -12.25 -3.01
CA SER A 85 1.56 -12.84 -4.13
C SER A 85 2.40 -13.72 -5.07
N ARG A 86 3.73 -13.62 -4.99
CA ARG A 86 4.68 -14.55 -5.63
C ARG A 86 4.41 -16.01 -5.30
N SER A 87 3.87 -16.29 -4.12
CA SER A 87 3.57 -17.64 -3.63
C SER A 87 2.35 -18.26 -4.32
N TYR A 88 1.50 -17.44 -4.96
CA TYR A 88 0.33 -17.91 -5.72
C TYR A 88 0.68 -18.43 -7.11
N ALA A 89 1.91 -18.18 -7.60
CA ALA A 89 2.45 -18.75 -8.83
C ALA A 89 3.40 -19.91 -8.49
N ARG A 90 3.02 -21.14 -8.83
CA ARG A 90 3.81 -22.34 -8.53
C ARG A 90 3.98 -23.17 -9.81
N GLY A 91 5.15 -23.05 -10.44
CA GLY A 91 5.41 -23.65 -11.75
C GLY A 91 4.44 -23.10 -12.80
N ASP A 92 3.76 -24.00 -13.50
CA ASP A 92 2.81 -23.66 -14.58
C ASP A 92 1.38 -23.41 -14.08
N ARG A 93 1.21 -23.05 -12.79
CA ARG A 93 -0.10 -22.94 -12.15
C ARG A 93 -0.23 -21.67 -11.33
N LEU A 94 -1.42 -21.06 -11.40
CA LEU A 94 -1.75 -19.84 -10.67
C LEU A 94 -3.04 -19.99 -9.88
N ASN A 95 -3.01 -19.62 -8.60
CA ASN A 95 -4.20 -19.58 -7.76
C ASN A 95 -5.00 -18.30 -8.04
N MET A 96 -6.03 -18.40 -8.89
CA MET A 96 -6.86 -17.26 -9.28
C MET A 96 -7.70 -16.73 -8.11
N THR A 97 -8.18 -17.63 -7.23
CA THR A 97 -8.95 -17.25 -6.03
C THR A 97 -8.07 -16.48 -5.04
N GLY A 98 -6.85 -16.97 -4.79
CA GLY A 98 -5.86 -16.28 -3.94
C GLY A 98 -5.46 -14.91 -4.49
N LEU A 99 -5.26 -14.80 -5.81
CA LEU A 99 -4.99 -13.53 -6.47
C LEU A 99 -6.17 -12.54 -6.34
N GLY A 100 -7.40 -13.04 -6.48
CA GLY A 100 -8.62 -12.25 -6.30
C GLY A 100 -8.77 -11.71 -4.88
N ILE A 101 -8.51 -12.54 -3.87
CA ILE A 101 -8.51 -12.13 -2.46
C ILE A 101 -7.41 -11.10 -2.22
N ALA A 102 -6.16 -11.38 -2.64
CA ALA A 102 -5.03 -10.47 -2.49
C ALA A 102 -5.30 -9.10 -3.12
N ARG A 103 -6.03 -9.03 -4.24
CA ARG A 103 -6.49 -7.78 -4.85
C ARG A 103 -7.50 -7.00 -4.02
N ARG A 104 -8.51 -7.70 -3.49
CA ARG A 104 -9.51 -7.05 -2.64
C ARG A 104 -8.87 -6.53 -1.36
N THR A 105 -7.99 -7.32 -0.76
CA THR A 105 -7.24 -6.94 0.44
C THR A 105 -6.30 -5.77 0.15
N SER A 106 -5.50 -5.81 -0.91
CA SER A 106 -4.63 -4.68 -1.29
C SER A 106 -5.41 -3.40 -1.59
N LEU A 107 -6.55 -3.50 -2.29
CA LEU A 107 -7.42 -2.35 -2.52
C LEU A 107 -7.99 -1.80 -1.21
N ALA A 108 -8.46 -2.67 -0.30
CA ALA A 108 -8.97 -2.26 1.00
C ALA A 108 -7.89 -1.55 1.83
N MET A 109 -6.67 -2.12 1.90
CA MET A 109 -5.54 -1.53 2.61
C MET A 109 -5.13 -0.18 2.02
N TRP A 110 -5.15 -0.05 0.69
CA TRP A 110 -4.92 1.23 0.03
C TRP A 110 -5.99 2.27 0.39
N VAL A 111 -7.28 1.89 0.39
CA VAL A 111 -8.36 2.79 0.84
C VAL A 111 -8.15 3.23 2.28
N PHE A 112 -7.76 2.32 3.19
CA PHE A 112 -7.44 2.68 4.57
C PHE A 112 -6.29 3.68 4.66
N SER A 113 -5.23 3.51 3.85
CA SER A 113 -4.13 4.49 3.76
C SER A 113 -4.62 5.86 3.29
N VAL A 114 -5.50 5.92 2.28
CA VAL A 114 -6.11 7.17 1.81
C VAL A 114 -6.94 7.84 2.91
N VAL A 115 -7.75 7.07 3.65
CA VAL A 115 -8.56 7.59 4.77
C VAL A 115 -7.67 8.14 5.88
N CYS A 116 -6.62 7.42 6.27
CA CYS A 116 -5.66 7.91 7.28
C CYS A 116 -4.99 9.21 6.83
N THR A 117 -4.61 9.29 5.55
CA THR A 117 -4.02 10.50 4.97
C THR A 117 -5.00 11.68 5.01
N ALA A 118 -6.26 11.44 4.65
CA ALA A 118 -7.31 12.47 4.71
C ALA A 118 -7.55 12.96 6.15
N ILE A 119 -7.50 12.07 7.16
CA ILE A 119 -7.56 12.45 8.57
C ILE A 119 -6.36 13.32 8.94
N GLY A 120 -5.14 12.91 8.57
CA GLY A 120 -3.92 13.69 8.83
C GLY A 120 -3.95 15.08 8.20
N TRP A 121 -4.43 15.19 6.96
CA TRP A 121 -4.66 16.48 6.29
C TRP A 121 -5.75 17.30 6.96
N SER A 122 -6.87 16.70 7.36
CA SER A 122 -7.95 17.41 8.04
C SER A 122 -7.48 18.01 9.37
N ILE A 123 -6.69 17.26 10.15
CA ILE A 123 -6.07 17.74 11.39
C ILE A 123 -5.11 18.90 11.09
N THR A 124 -4.25 18.75 10.07
CA THR A 124 -3.29 19.79 9.66
C THR A 124 -4.00 21.05 9.16
N PHE A 125 -5.13 20.92 8.47
CA PHE A 125 -5.89 22.07 7.99
C PHE A 125 -6.64 22.78 9.12
N MET A 126 -7.21 22.02 10.06
CA MET A 126 -7.87 22.56 11.26
C MET A 126 -6.89 23.34 12.15
N THR A 127 -5.61 22.97 12.20
CA THR A 127 -4.61 23.75 12.93
C THR A 127 -4.24 25.05 12.22
N LEU A 128 -4.27 25.09 10.88
CA LEU A 128 -4.01 26.31 10.08
C LEU A 128 -5.14 27.33 10.12
N LEU A 129 -6.40 26.88 10.21
CA LEU A 129 -7.58 27.74 10.23
C LEU A 129 -7.81 28.46 11.57
N ARG A 130 -7.06 28.12 12.63
CA ARG A 130 -7.27 28.75 13.94
C ARG A 130 -6.68 30.18 13.95
N PRO A 131 -7.51 31.23 14.15
CA PRO A 131 -7.13 32.63 13.99
C PRO A 131 -6.13 33.14 15.04
N ALA A 132 -5.90 32.39 16.12
CA ALA A 132 -5.03 32.81 17.21
C ALA A 132 -3.52 32.82 16.86
N ARG A 133 -3.12 32.16 15.77
CA ARG A 133 -1.76 32.12 15.21
C ARG A 133 -1.86 31.35 13.91
N ALA A 134 -2.20 32.01 12.81
CA ALA A 134 -1.96 31.44 11.49
C ALA A 134 -0.43 31.32 11.39
N PRO A 135 0.18 30.12 11.48
CA PRO A 135 1.56 30.01 11.07
C PRO A 135 1.58 30.49 9.63
N THR A 136 2.51 31.39 9.28
CA THR A 136 2.81 31.69 7.88
C THR A 136 2.84 30.36 7.14
N LEU A 137 2.10 30.23 6.02
CA LEU A 137 2.13 29.08 5.11
C LEU A 137 3.57 28.86 4.65
N GLY A 138 4.38 28.29 5.52
CA GLY A 138 5.80 28.09 5.33
C GLY A 138 5.99 26.82 4.53
N GLY A 139 7.09 26.75 3.78
CA GLY A 139 7.43 25.57 2.97
C GLY A 139 7.39 24.25 3.77
N GLY A 140 7.62 24.29 5.09
CA GLY A 140 7.51 23.13 5.97
C GLY A 140 6.10 22.49 6.03
N VAL A 141 5.03 23.30 6.00
CA VAL A 141 3.64 22.78 6.02
C VAL A 141 3.32 22.08 4.71
N VAL A 142 3.72 22.67 3.58
CA VAL A 142 3.52 22.07 2.25
C VAL A 142 4.35 20.79 2.11
N ALA A 143 5.60 20.80 2.57
CA ALA A 143 6.47 19.62 2.57
C ALA A 143 5.87 18.49 3.43
N TYR A 144 5.35 18.81 4.61
CA TYR A 144 4.70 17.83 5.49
C TYR A 144 3.40 17.28 4.88
N ALA A 145 2.57 18.13 4.26
CA ALA A 145 1.37 17.70 3.56
C ALA A 145 1.68 16.78 2.36
N ALA A 146 2.74 17.09 1.60
CA ALA A 146 3.22 16.26 0.51
C ALA A 146 3.74 14.91 1.03
N LEU A 147 4.48 14.91 2.15
CA LEU A 147 4.98 13.70 2.80
C LEU A 147 3.83 12.78 3.26
N LEU A 148 2.75 13.34 3.81
CA LEU A 148 1.55 12.59 4.18
C LEU A 148 0.85 11.93 2.98
N ALA A 149 0.89 12.56 1.80
CA ALA A 149 0.30 12.02 0.58
C ALA A 149 1.20 11.02 -0.16
N ALA A 150 2.49 10.94 0.17
CA ALA A 150 3.40 10.04 -0.52
C ALA A 150 3.04 8.54 -0.36
N PRO A 151 2.71 8.02 0.84
CA PRO A 151 2.33 6.62 1.01
C PRO A 151 1.15 6.16 0.14
N PRO A 152 -0.03 6.82 0.12
CA PRO A 152 -1.13 6.35 -0.72
C PRO A 152 -0.82 6.44 -2.22
N LEU A 153 0.05 7.36 -2.65
CA LEU A 153 0.52 7.43 -4.05
C LEU A 153 1.41 6.24 -4.40
N VAL A 154 2.31 5.83 -3.51
CA VAL A 154 3.15 4.64 -3.69
C VAL A 154 2.29 3.37 -3.65
N GLY A 155 1.36 3.27 -2.70
CA GLY A 155 0.39 2.18 -2.63
C GLY A 155 -0.47 2.06 -3.89
N LEU A 156 -0.82 3.20 -4.52
CA LEU A 156 -1.57 3.21 -5.78
C LEU A 156 -0.80 2.51 -6.91
N VAL A 157 0.53 2.67 -6.97
CA VAL A 157 1.38 1.97 -7.94
C VAL A 157 1.28 0.46 -7.73
N ALA A 158 1.36 -0.01 -6.48
CA ALA A 158 1.21 -1.44 -6.18
C ALA A 158 -0.18 -2.00 -6.52
N VAL A 159 -1.25 -1.20 -6.32
CA VAL A 159 -2.62 -1.55 -6.73
C VAL A 159 -2.76 -1.59 -8.26
N ALA A 160 -2.15 -0.64 -8.96
CA ALA A 160 -2.15 -0.62 -10.43
C ALA A 160 -1.42 -1.84 -11.00
N VAL A 161 -0.27 -2.20 -10.43
CA VAL A 161 0.49 -3.40 -10.83
C VAL A 161 -0.31 -4.66 -10.54
N THR A 162 -0.89 -4.83 -9.34
CA THR A 162 -1.74 -5.99 -9.03
C THR A 162 -2.93 -6.11 -9.99
N ARG A 163 -3.54 -4.99 -10.42
CA ARG A 163 -4.61 -4.99 -11.44
C ARG A 163 -4.11 -5.38 -12.83
N SER A 164 -2.95 -4.87 -13.24
CA SER A 164 -2.35 -5.17 -14.56
C SER A 164 -1.99 -6.65 -14.75
N LEU A 165 -1.79 -7.39 -13.65
CA LEU A 165 -1.49 -8.82 -13.66
C LEU A 165 -2.73 -9.70 -13.90
N ALA A 166 -3.92 -9.12 -14.15
CA ALA A 166 -5.12 -9.91 -14.43
C ALA A 166 -5.03 -10.42 -15.87
N PRO A 167 -5.34 -11.71 -16.12
CA PRO A 167 -5.86 -12.04 -17.44
C PRO A 167 -7.07 -11.15 -17.67
N ARG A 168 -7.07 -10.34 -18.73
CA ARG A 168 -8.30 -9.68 -19.21
C ARG A 168 -9.27 -10.82 -19.44
N SER A 169 -10.31 -10.93 -18.61
CA SER A 169 -11.43 -11.80 -18.93
C SER A 169 -12.00 -11.25 -20.23
N SER A 170 -11.70 -11.91 -21.35
CA SER A 170 -12.43 -11.72 -22.59
C SER A 170 -13.89 -12.03 -22.29
N ARG A 171 -14.67 -10.98 -22.05
CA ARG A 171 -16.11 -11.02 -22.25
C ARG A 171 -16.36 -10.83 -23.72
#